data_AF-A0A920HE75-F1
#
_entry.id   AF-A0A920HE75-F1
#
_cell.length_a   1.000
_cell.length_b   1.000
_cell.length_c   1.000
_cell.angle_alpha   90.00
_cell.angle_beta   90.00
_cell.angle_gamma   90.00
#
_symmetry.space_group_name_H-M   'P 1'
#
loop_
_entity.id
_entity.type
_entity.pdbx_description
1 polymer ?
#
loop_
_entity_poly.entity_id
_entity_poly.type
_entity_poly.pdbx_seq_one_letter_code
_entity_poly.pdbx_strand_id
1 'polypeptide(L)'
;MPQKVQNSKQTYIANMDDRGNKIFAGRTKIKNNFKFKTNNLGKFYEDIDSIAPTIKQLNRKNKISFQIKDHETGVKKYDVFVNGKWHLLNMSQKEMKYFVH
;
A
#
# COMPACT_ATOMS: atom_id res chain seq x y z
N MET A 1 -9.56 18.97 -0.97
CA MET A 1 -8.53 19.96 -0.59
C MET A 1 -7.35 19.20 -0.03
N PRO A 2 -6.09 19.56 -0.35
CA PRO A 2 -4.92 18.92 0.26
C PRO A 2 -4.98 19.09 1.79
N GLN A 3 -4.85 17.99 2.53
CA GLN A 3 -4.95 17.98 3.99
C GLN A 3 -3.63 18.47 4.61
N LYS A 4 -3.72 19.33 5.63
CA LYS A 4 -2.56 19.91 6.33
C LYS A 4 -1.91 18.84 7.23
N VAL A 5 -0.60 18.66 7.09
CA VAL A 5 0.19 17.53 7.64
C VAL A 5 0.33 17.58 9.17
N GLN A 6 -0.01 16.48 9.85
CA GLN A 6 0.42 16.19 11.24
C GLN A 6 1.34 14.95 11.35
N ASN A 7 1.44 14.08 10.35
CA ASN A 7 2.22 12.83 10.45
C ASN A 7 3.08 12.54 9.20
N SER A 8 4.39 12.81 9.30
CA SER A 8 5.37 12.64 8.20
C SER A 8 5.51 11.20 7.68
N LYS A 9 5.13 10.18 8.46
CA LYS A 9 5.24 8.77 8.07
C LYS A 9 4.14 8.31 7.10
N GLN A 10 2.99 8.97 7.15
CA GLN A 10 1.81 8.66 6.34
C GLN A 10 1.73 9.54 5.09
N THR A 11 2.42 10.67 5.10
CA THR A 11 2.56 11.57 3.96
C THR A 11 3.09 10.85 2.71
N TYR A 12 2.52 11.19 1.56
CA TYR A 12 3.03 10.80 0.25
C TYR A 12 2.72 11.85 -0.82
N ILE A 13 3.32 11.69 -1.99
CA ILE A 13 3.02 12.49 -3.18
C ILE A 13 2.07 11.71 -4.07
N ALA A 14 0.97 12.36 -4.40
CA ALA A 14 -0.02 11.91 -5.34
C ALA A 14 0.11 12.67 -6.67
N ASN A 15 -0.19 11.98 -7.76
CA ASN A 15 -0.51 12.56 -9.06
C ASN A 15 -2.03 12.45 -9.28
N MET A 16 -2.64 13.48 -9.86
CA MET A 16 -4.03 13.43 -10.28
C MET A 16 -4.08 13.14 -11.78
N ASP A 17 -4.81 12.11 -12.18
CA ASP A 17 -5.09 11.86 -13.60
C ASP A 17 -6.17 12.81 -14.15
N ASP A 18 -6.38 12.80 -15.46
CA ASP A 18 -7.35 13.67 -16.14
C ASP A 18 -8.81 13.38 -15.74
N ARG A 19 -9.07 12.25 -15.05
CA ARG A 19 -10.39 11.85 -14.53
C ARG A 19 -10.55 12.21 -13.06
N GLY A 20 -9.55 12.84 -12.44
CA GLY A 20 -9.55 13.21 -11.02
C GLY A 20 -9.17 12.07 -10.07
N ASN A 21 -8.70 10.92 -10.58
CA ASN A 21 -8.24 9.84 -9.72
C ASN A 21 -6.87 10.16 -9.14
N LYS A 22 -6.71 9.79 -7.87
CA LYS A 22 -5.44 9.86 -7.15
C LYS A 22 -4.57 8.66 -7.50
N ILE A 23 -3.34 8.92 -7.93
CA ILE A 23 -2.32 7.91 -8.22
C ILE A 23 -1.12 8.14 -7.30
N PHE A 24 -0.67 7.09 -6.61
CA PHE A 24 0.54 7.15 -5.81
C PHE A 24 1.77 7.41 -6.69
N ALA A 25 2.54 8.46 -6.39
CA ALA A 25 3.77 8.82 -7.12
C ALA A 25 5.05 8.59 -6.29
N GLY A 26 4.99 8.67 -4.96
CA GLY A 26 6.14 8.36 -4.10
C GLY A 26 6.00 8.86 -2.67
N ARG A 27 6.91 8.45 -1.77
CA ARG A 27 6.88 8.80 -0.33
C ARG A 27 8.21 9.38 0.21
N THR A 28 9.25 9.50 -0.60
CA THR A 28 10.57 9.90 -0.11
C THR A 28 10.63 11.41 0.17
N LYS A 29 10.56 11.77 1.45
CA LYS A 29 10.78 13.13 1.96
C LYS A 29 12.24 13.27 2.42
N ILE A 30 12.95 14.25 1.86
CA ILE A 30 14.32 14.63 2.22
C ILE A 30 14.27 16.05 2.75
N LYS A 31 14.34 16.20 4.08
CA LYS A 31 14.12 17.49 4.77
C LYS A 31 12.76 18.10 4.38
N ASN A 32 12.77 19.24 3.69
CA ASN A 32 11.58 19.93 3.20
C ASN A 32 11.23 19.60 1.74
N ASN A 33 11.98 18.72 1.08
CA ASN A 33 11.76 18.37 -0.32
C ASN A 33 11.28 16.94 -0.49
N PHE A 34 10.60 16.66 -1.60
CA PHE A 34 10.27 15.31 -2.03
C PHE A 34 11.16 14.89 -3.20
N LYS A 35 11.59 13.63 -3.20
CA LYS A 35 12.40 13.06 -4.28
C LYS A 35 11.80 11.73 -4.74
N PHE A 36 11.18 11.70 -5.92
CA PHE A 36 10.62 10.49 -6.49
C PHE A 36 10.88 10.44 -8.00
N LYS A 37 10.75 9.24 -8.58
CA LYS A 37 10.80 9.04 -10.03
C LYS A 37 9.38 8.75 -10.51
N THR A 38 8.98 9.36 -11.62
CA THR A 38 7.66 9.19 -12.23
C THR A 38 7.81 9.18 -13.74
N ASN A 39 6.99 8.38 -14.42
CA ASN A 39 6.81 8.44 -15.87
C ASN A 39 5.59 9.29 -16.26
N ASN A 40 4.79 9.70 -15.27
CA ASN A 40 3.59 10.50 -15.48
C ASN A 40 3.95 11.98 -15.34
N LEU A 41 3.44 12.79 -16.26
CA LEU A 41 3.46 14.25 -16.18
C LEU A 41 2.22 14.76 -15.46
N GLY A 42 2.18 16.06 -15.17
CA GLY A 42 0.99 16.73 -14.62
C GLY A 42 1.19 17.29 -13.22
N LYS A 43 0.07 17.45 -12.49
CA LYS A 43 0.06 18.07 -11.16
C LYS A 43 0.34 17.04 -10.09
N PHE A 44 1.17 17.43 -9.13
CA PHE A 44 1.52 16.63 -7.95
C PHE A 44 1.16 17.40 -6.69
N TYR A 45 0.72 16.68 -5.67
CA TYR A 45 0.37 17.26 -4.38
C TYR A 45 0.72 16.31 -3.23
N GLU A 46 0.92 16.89 -2.05
CA GLU A 46 1.10 16.14 -0.80
C GLU A 46 -0.27 15.64 -0.32
N ASP A 47 -0.35 14.37 0.04
CA ASP A 47 -1.54 13.74 0.61
C ASP A 47 -1.16 12.85 1.80
N ILE A 48 -2.15 12.41 2.56
CA ILE A 48 -1.98 11.61 3.78
C ILE A 48 -2.66 10.26 3.59
N ASP A 49 -1.89 9.20 3.81
CA ASP A 49 -2.43 7.84 3.80
C ASP A 49 -3.11 7.53 5.14
N SER A 50 -4.43 7.66 5.14
CA SER A 50 -5.26 7.44 6.32
C SER A 50 -6.09 6.16 6.27
N ILE A 51 -6.00 5.38 5.18
CA ILE A 51 -6.88 4.22 4.95
C ILE A 51 -6.09 2.95 5.22
N ALA A 52 -6.45 2.22 6.27
CA ALA A 52 -5.83 0.94 6.57
C ALA A 52 -6.15 -0.11 5.48
N PRO A 53 -5.20 -0.99 5.12
CA PRO A 53 -5.48 -2.13 4.26
C PRO A 53 -6.57 -3.03 4.85
N THR A 54 -7.37 -3.64 3.98
CA THR A 54 -8.37 -4.64 4.37
C THR A 54 -7.84 -6.05 4.15
N ILE A 55 -8.22 -6.98 5.03
CA ILE A 55 -7.82 -8.39 4.95
C ILE A 55 -9.08 -9.25 4.80
N LYS A 56 -9.09 -10.11 3.78
CA LYS A 56 -10.17 -11.06 3.53
C LYS A 56 -9.62 -12.47 3.38
N GLN A 57 -10.19 -13.43 4.10
CA GLN A 57 -9.89 -14.84 3.88
C GLN A 57 -10.50 -15.31 2.56
N LEU A 58 -9.71 -16.05 1.78
CA LEU A 58 -10.15 -16.69 0.54
C LEU A 58 -10.43 -18.17 0.84
N ASN A 59 -11.67 -18.59 0.64
CA ASN A 59 -12.07 -19.98 0.83
C ASN A 59 -11.57 -20.84 -0.33
N ARG A 60 -10.42 -21.49 -0.13
CA ARG A 60 -9.85 -22.46 -1.07
C ARG A 60 -9.69 -23.81 -0.38
N LYS A 61 -10.09 -24.88 -1.06
CA LYS A 61 -9.88 -26.24 -0.57
C LYS A 61 -8.38 -26.47 -0.33
N ASN A 62 -8.03 -26.94 0.87
CA ASN A 62 -6.69 -27.36 1.30
C ASN A 62 -5.61 -26.25 1.29
N LYS A 63 -5.97 -24.96 1.33
CA LYS A 63 -4.99 -23.86 1.37
C LYS A 63 -5.46 -22.73 2.27
N ILE A 64 -4.52 -22.18 3.04
CA ILE A 64 -4.72 -20.91 3.75
C ILE A 64 -4.37 -19.79 2.76
N SER A 65 -5.34 -18.96 2.43
CA SER A 65 -5.20 -17.88 1.45
C SER A 65 -5.88 -16.62 1.96
N PHE A 66 -5.19 -15.48 1.82
CA PHE A 66 -5.68 -14.18 2.21
C PHE A 66 -5.51 -13.19 1.06
N GLN A 67 -6.47 -12.29 0.94
CA GLN A 67 -6.38 -11.10 0.10
C GLN A 67 -6.17 -9.89 1.02
N ILE A 68 -5.07 -9.18 0.81
CA ILE A 68 -4.86 -7.86 1.41
C ILE A 68 -5.09 -6.82 0.32
N LYS A 69 -6.02 -5.91 0.55
CA LYS A 69 -6.33 -4.83 -0.39
C LYS A 69 -6.03 -3.49 0.26
N ASP A 70 -5.09 -2.77 -0.35
CA ASP A 70 -4.81 -1.37 -0.06
C ASP A 70 -5.43 -0.49 -1.15
N HIS A 71 -5.90 0.70 -0.75
CA HIS A 71 -6.63 1.61 -1.62
C HIS A 71 -5.86 2.89 -1.96
N GLU A 72 -4.66 3.08 -1.42
CA GLU A 72 -3.88 4.31 -1.62
C GLU A 72 -2.43 4.04 -1.99
N THR A 73 -1.57 3.70 -1.01
CA THR A 73 -0.11 3.68 -1.20
C THR A 73 0.49 2.28 -1.30
N GLY A 74 -0.35 1.26 -1.21
CA GLY A 74 0.03 -0.15 -1.26
C GLY A 74 0.44 -0.72 0.09
N VAL A 75 0.59 -2.04 0.13
CA VAL A 75 1.03 -2.77 1.33
C VAL A 75 2.55 -2.80 1.39
N LYS A 76 3.14 -2.07 2.34
CA LYS A 76 4.62 -2.01 2.49
C LYS A 76 5.21 -3.24 3.18
N LYS A 77 4.51 -3.76 4.19
CA LYS A 77 4.94 -4.90 5.02
C LYS A 77 3.72 -5.69 5.44
N TYR A 78 3.94 -6.99 5.65
CA TYR A 78 2.98 -7.89 6.27
C TYR A 78 3.77 -8.88 7.12
N ASP A 79 3.15 -9.37 8.18
CA ASP A 79 3.67 -10.46 8.99
C ASP A 79 2.56 -11.49 9.14
N VAL A 80 2.90 -12.76 8.98
CA VAL A 80 1.95 -13.86 9.08
C VAL A 80 2.42 -14.79 10.17
N PHE A 81 1.53 -15.04 11.13
CA PHE A 81 1.80 -15.92 12.24
C PHE A 81 0.84 -17.11 12.21
N VAL A 82 1.38 -18.32 12.24
CA VAL A 82 0.61 -19.56 12.41
C VAL A 82 1.08 -20.20 13.70
N ASN A 83 0.16 -20.39 14.65
CA ASN A 83 0.47 -20.92 15.99
C ASN A 83 1.63 -20.15 16.68
N GLY A 84 1.64 -18.82 16.54
CA GLY A 84 2.65 -17.95 17.14
C GLY A 84 4.03 -17.94 16.46
N LYS A 85 4.23 -18.73 15.41
CA LYS A 85 5.48 -18.75 14.62
C LYS A 85 5.32 -17.91 13.37
N TRP A 86 6.34 -17.15 13.01
CA TRP A 86 6.36 -16.35 11.80
C TRP A 86 6.54 -17.24 10.56
N HIS A 87 5.77 -16.96 9.51
CA HIS A 87 5.83 -17.66 8.23
C HIS A 87 5.90 -16.66 7.08
N LEU A 88 6.78 -16.93 6.11
CA LEU A 88 6.84 -16.18 4.87
C LEU A 88 5.78 -16.69 3.89
N LEU A 89 4.97 -15.78 3.35
CA LEU A 89 3.97 -16.09 2.33
C LEU A 89 4.48 -15.69 0.94
N ASN A 90 4.07 -16.43 -0.08
CA ASN A 90 4.29 -15.99 -1.45
C ASN A 90 3.27 -14.90 -1.82
N MET A 91 3.78 -13.70 -2.09
CA MET A 91 3.01 -12.57 -2.60
C MET A 91 2.87 -12.66 -4.11
N SER A 92 1.64 -12.53 -4.59
CA SER A 92 1.34 -12.10 -5.97
C SER A 92 0.68 -10.72 -5.92
N GLN A 93 0.62 -10.00 -7.04
CA GLN A 93 0.00 -8.66 -7.12
C GLN A 93 -1.45 -8.58 -6.59
N LYS A 94 -2.12 -9.73 -6.37
CA LYS A 94 -3.52 -9.80 -5.93
C LYS A 94 -3.77 -10.65 -4.68
N GLU A 95 -2.85 -11.55 -4.31
CA GLU A 95 -3.11 -12.59 -3.31
C GLU A 95 -1.84 -13.06 -2.58
N MET A 96 -2.00 -13.42 -1.31
CA MET A 96 -1.00 -14.10 -0.49
C MET A 96 -1.36 -15.58 -0.34
N LYS A 97 -0.39 -16.47 -0.53
CA LYS A 97 -0.60 -17.92 -0.47
C LYS A 97 0.36 -18.59 0.51
N TYR A 98 -0.19 -19.39 1.43
CA TYR A 98 0.56 -20.37 2.22
C TYR A 98 0.20 -21.78 1.76
N PHE A 99 1.18 -22.67 1.67
CA PHE A 99 0.96 -24.09 1.43
C PHE A 99 1.22 -24.85 2.73
N VAL A 100 0.17 -25.45 3.27
CA VAL A 100 0.31 -26.44 4.35
C VAL A 100 0.71 -27.75 3.64
N HIS A 101 1.92 -28.26 3.94
CA HIS A 101 2.30 -29.63 3.60
C HIS A 101 1.76 -30.59 4.65
#